data_AF-A0A2E9PG99-F1
#
_entry.id   AF-A0A2E9PG99-F1
#
_cell.length_a   1.000
_cell.length_b   1.000
_cell.length_c   1.000
_cell.angle_alpha   90.00
_cell.angle_beta   90.00
_cell.angle_gamma   90.00
#
_symmetry.space_group_name_H-M   'P 1'
#
loop_
_entity.id
_entity.type
_entity.pdbx_description
1 polymer ?
#
loop_
_entity_poly.entity_id
_entity_poly.type
_entity_poly.pdbx_seq_one_letter_code
_entity_poly.pdbx_strand_id
1 'polypeptide(L)'
;MHAMKRSILIDIIAIAAIAVLISLTFFWIEAKKEVFYLCDNFYPGVSKSSVIRQLNTAELSTYDTTFIANGSRIVAYSPLHLGMMSCRIDFNKQDIVVFSIAQ
;
A
#
# COMPACT_ATOMS: atom_id res chain seq x y z
N MET A 1 44.46 1.09 21.56
CA MET A 1 43.13 0.54 21.96
C MET A 1 41.93 1.41 21.54
N HIS A 2 42.03 2.75 21.53
CA HIS A 2 40.93 3.63 21.09
C HIS A 2 40.54 3.49 19.61
N ALA A 3 41.52 3.35 18.71
CA ALA A 3 41.26 3.21 17.27
C ALA A 3 40.53 1.90 16.91
N MET A 4 40.90 0.80 17.56
CA MET A 4 40.29 -0.53 17.33
C MET A 4 38.83 -0.58 17.78
N LYS A 5 38.49 0.04 18.93
CA LYS A 5 37.10 0.17 19.38
C LYS A 5 36.25 1.01 18.42
N ARG A 6 36.84 2.04 17.79
CA ARG A 6 36.16 2.90 16.82
C ARG A 6 35.87 2.16 15.51
N SER A 7 36.76 1.27 15.06
CA SER A 7 36.53 0.43 13.87
C SER A 7 35.37 -0.55 14.09
N ILE A 8 35.34 -1.25 15.22
CA ILE A 8 34.28 -2.22 15.54
C ILE A 8 32.91 -1.53 15.63
N LEU A 9 32.84 -0.32 16.20
CA LEU A 9 31.60 0.46 16.24
C LEU A 9 31.10 0.82 14.84
N ILE A 10 31.99 1.17 13.92
CA ILE A 10 31.61 1.47 12.53
C ILE A 10 31.06 0.22 11.84
N ASP A 11 31.70 -0.94 12.03
CA ASP A 11 31.24 -2.20 11.44
C ASP A 11 29.86 -2.61 11.96
N ILE A 12 29.61 -2.44 13.27
CA ILE A 12 28.28 -2.69 13.87
C ILE A 12 27.22 -1.75 13.29
N ILE A 13 27.54 -0.45 13.17
CA ILE A 13 26.62 0.54 12.57
C ILE A 13 26.34 0.18 11.11
N ALA A 14 27.35 -0.23 10.35
CA ALA A 14 27.19 -0.65 8.95
C ALA A 14 26.27 -1.86 8.83
N ILE A 15 26.47 -2.89 9.66
CA ILE A 15 25.60 -4.09 9.68
C ILE A 15 24.16 -3.71 10.05
N ALA A 16 23.97 -2.87 11.07
CA ALA A 16 22.65 -2.41 11.48
C ALA A 16 21.95 -1.61 10.36
N ALA A 17 22.69 -0.73 9.67
CA ALA A 17 22.16 0.02 8.54
C ALA A 17 21.74 -0.90 7.37
N ILE A 18 22.54 -1.92 7.05
CA ILE A 18 22.19 -2.91 6.03
C ILE A 18 20.93 -3.69 6.42
N ALA A 19 20.82 -4.12 7.68
CA ALA A 19 19.63 -4.82 8.15
C ALA A 19 18.36 -3.95 8.04
N VAL A 20 18.46 -2.66 8.37
CA VAL A 20 17.36 -1.70 8.20
C VAL A 20 16.98 -1.59 6.72
N LEU A 21 17.95 -1.42 5.82
CA LEU A 21 17.68 -1.32 4.38
C LEU A 21 16.99 -2.57 3.83
N ILE A 22 17.42 -3.75 4.26
CA ILE A 22 16.78 -5.01 3.87
C ILE A 22 15.32 -5.02 4.34
N SER A 23 15.07 -4.72 5.62
CA SER A 23 13.70 -4.71 6.16
C SER A 23 12.78 -3.72 5.43
N LEU A 24 13.27 -2.51 5.14
CA LEU A 24 12.52 -1.51 4.38
C LEU A 24 12.18 -2.03 2.98
N THR A 25 13.11 -2.70 2.31
CA THR A 25 12.88 -3.26 0.96
C THR A 25 11.80 -4.36 1.00
N PHE A 26 11.79 -5.21 2.02
CA PHE A 26 10.75 -6.22 2.20
C PHE A 26 9.37 -5.59 2.41
N PHE A 27 9.24 -4.62 3.32
CA PHE A 27 7.98 -3.92 3.53
C PHE A 27 7.50 -3.18 2.27
N TRP A 28 8.44 -2.62 1.51
CA TRP A 28 8.16 -2.00 0.22
C TRP A 28 7.57 -3.02 -0.77
N ILE A 29 8.13 -4.23 -0.89
CA ILE A 29 7.62 -5.26 -1.80
C ILE A 29 6.24 -5.79 -1.35
N GLU A 30 6.04 -6.03 -0.06
CA GLU A 30 4.77 -6.56 0.45
C GLU A 30 3.63 -5.55 0.30
N ALA A 31 3.88 -4.28 0.60
CA ALA A 31 2.92 -3.20 0.33
C ALA A 31 2.51 -3.11 -1.14
N LYS A 32 3.45 -3.36 -2.06
CA LYS A 32 3.17 -3.38 -3.50
C LYS A 32 2.19 -4.50 -3.84
N LYS A 33 2.51 -5.70 -3.39
CA LYS A 33 1.70 -6.89 -3.66
C LYS A 33 0.29 -6.75 -3.09
N GLU A 34 0.18 -6.20 -1.88
CA GLU A 34 -1.12 -6.00 -1.22
C GLU A 34 -2.05 -5.10 -2.06
N VAL A 35 -1.57 -3.93 -2.50
CA VAL A 35 -2.37 -3.00 -3.33
C VAL A 35 -2.80 -3.64 -4.65
N PHE A 36 -1.88 -4.32 -5.35
CA PHE A 36 -2.19 -4.98 -6.62
C PHE A 36 -3.19 -6.12 -6.43
N TYR A 37 -2.97 -6.98 -5.44
CA TYR A 37 -3.83 -8.12 -5.15
C TYR A 37 -5.24 -7.68 -4.76
N LEU A 38 -5.37 -6.65 -3.92
CA LEU A 38 -6.67 -6.08 -3.57
C LEU A 38 -7.37 -5.49 -4.80
N CYS A 39 -6.63 -4.81 -5.68
CA CYS A 39 -7.21 -4.17 -6.87
C CYS A 39 -7.84 -5.18 -7.84
N ASP A 40 -7.17 -6.32 -8.05
CA ASP A 40 -7.65 -7.39 -8.93
C ASP A 40 -8.94 -8.04 -8.41
N ASN A 41 -9.19 -7.98 -7.09
CA ASN A 41 -10.44 -8.50 -6.50
C ASN A 41 -11.66 -7.59 -6.72
N PHE A 42 -11.46 -6.35 -7.20
CA PHE A 42 -12.54 -5.36 -7.35
C PHE A 42 -13.05 -5.27 -8.79
N TYR A 43 -13.66 -6.34 -9.28
CA TYR A 43 -14.25 -6.37 -10.63
C TYR A 43 -15.64 -5.70 -10.68
N PRO A 44 -16.13 -5.31 -11.88
CA PRO A 44 -17.44 -4.69 -12.03
C PRO A 44 -18.57 -5.57 -11.47
N GLY A 45 -19.46 -4.98 -10.68
CA GLY A 45 -20.55 -5.70 -10.01
C GLY A 45 -20.34 -6.00 -8.53
N VAL A 46 -19.12 -5.81 -8.00
CA VAL A 46 -18.85 -5.92 -6.55
C VAL A 46 -19.47 -4.74 -5.81
N SER A 47 -20.08 -4.99 -4.64
CA SER A 47 -20.64 -3.93 -3.80
C SER A 47 -19.55 -3.14 -3.06
N LYS A 48 -19.78 -1.85 -2.86
CA LYS A 48 -18.89 -0.98 -2.09
C LYS A 48 -18.64 -1.47 -0.66
N SER A 49 -19.65 -2.05 -0.01
CA SER A 49 -19.48 -2.65 1.31
C SER A 49 -18.49 -3.81 1.32
N SER A 50 -18.48 -4.64 0.27
CA SER A 50 -17.50 -5.72 0.10
C SER A 50 -16.10 -5.18 -0.15
N VAL A 51 -15.98 -4.11 -0.94
CA VAL A 51 -14.70 -3.43 -1.18
C VAL A 51 -14.14 -2.85 0.12
N ILE A 52 -14.93 -2.06 0.85
CA ILE A 52 -14.51 -1.46 2.12
C ILE A 52 -14.11 -2.53 3.14
N ARG A 53 -14.85 -3.63 3.22
CA ARG A 53 -14.50 -4.75 4.12
C ARG A 53 -13.13 -5.34 3.80
N GLN A 54 -12.81 -5.52 2.52
CA GLN A 54 -11.50 -6.03 2.10
C GLN A 54 -10.38 -5.00 2.29
N LEU A 55 -10.66 -3.72 2.03
CA LEU A 55 -9.69 -2.65 2.30
C LEU A 55 -9.40 -2.51 3.79
N ASN A 56 -10.39 -2.72 4.67
CA ASN A 56 -10.19 -2.71 6.12
C ASN A 56 -9.41 -3.92 6.66
N THR A 57 -9.20 -4.97 5.85
CA THR A 57 -8.29 -6.08 6.22
C THR A 57 -6.85 -5.86 5.78
N ALA A 58 -6.58 -4.77 5.06
CA ALA A 58 -5.25 -4.43 4.64
C ALA A 58 -4.44 -3.82 5.79
N GLU A 59 -3.16 -4.18 5.89
CA GLU A 59 -2.27 -3.76 6.99
C GLU A 59 -1.26 -2.70 6.54
N LEU A 60 -0.89 -2.67 5.24
CA LEU A 60 0.14 -1.78 4.68
C LEU A 60 -0.42 -0.76 3.69
N SER A 61 -1.74 -0.77 3.46
CA SER A 61 -2.43 0.18 2.59
C SER A 61 -3.56 0.89 3.32
N THR A 62 -3.82 2.12 2.89
CA THR A 62 -4.92 2.96 3.35
C THR A 62 -5.77 3.36 2.15
N TYR A 63 -6.93 3.96 2.36
CA TYR A 63 -7.77 4.42 1.28
C TYR A 63 -8.45 5.76 1.58
N ASP A 64 -8.63 6.54 0.52
CA ASP A 64 -9.39 7.78 0.53
C ASP A 64 -10.68 7.62 -0.28
N THR A 65 -11.77 8.20 0.20
CA THR A 65 -13.06 8.20 -0.51
C THR A 65 -13.40 9.60 -0.98
N THR A 66 -13.77 9.73 -2.25
CA THR A 66 -14.20 10.99 -2.87
C THR A 66 -15.55 10.81 -3.57
N PHE A 67 -16.39 11.83 -3.51
CA PHE A 67 -17.67 11.84 -4.23
C PHE A 67 -17.47 12.44 -5.62
N ILE A 68 -18.02 11.80 -6.64
CA ILE A 68 -17.93 12.22 -8.05
C ILE A 68 -19.34 12.31 -8.65
N ALA A 69 -19.50 13.03 -9.76
CA ALA A 69 -20.82 13.27 -10.36
C ALA A 69 -21.64 11.98 -10.66
N ASN A 70 -20.96 10.88 -10.95
CA ASN A 70 -21.57 9.59 -11.29
C ASN A 70 -21.63 8.58 -10.12
N GLY A 71 -21.30 8.98 -8.90
CA GLY A 71 -21.31 8.09 -7.72
C GLY A 71 -20.19 8.44 -6.74
N SER A 72 -19.32 7.48 -6.47
CA SER A 72 -18.18 7.67 -5.57
C SER A 72 -16.93 7.00 -6.12
N ARG A 73 -15.78 7.38 -5.60
CA ARG A 73 -14.47 6.84 -5.94
C ARG A 73 -13.70 6.53 -4.67
N ILE A 74 -13.10 5.35 -4.61
CA ILE A 74 -12.14 5.00 -3.58
C ILE A 74 -10.76 4.91 -4.22
N VAL A 75 -9.76 5.48 -3.59
CA VAL A 75 -8.35 5.35 -3.99
C VAL A 75 -7.62 4.69 -2.83
N ALA A 76 -7.26 3.42 -3.00
CA ALA A 76 -6.43 2.69 -2.05
C ALA A 76 -4.96 2.87 -2.43
N TYR A 77 -4.08 3.18 -1.49
CA TYR A 77 -2.65 3.39 -1.74
C TYR A 77 -1.84 2.95 -0.53
N SER A 78 -0.56 2.66 -0.75
CA SER A 78 0.35 2.40 0.37
C SER A 78 1.16 3.65 0.73
N PRO A 79 1.12 4.13 2.00
CA PRO A 79 1.97 5.22 2.47
C PRO A 79 3.46 4.90 2.34
N LEU A 80 3.84 3.61 2.40
CA LEU A 80 5.22 3.16 2.24
C LEU A 80 5.79 3.44 0.84
N HIS A 81 4.92 3.58 -0.16
CA HIS A 81 5.28 3.99 -1.52
C HIS A 81 5.11 5.49 -1.77
N LEU A 82 4.83 6.30 -0.73
CA LEU A 82 4.53 7.73 -0.89
C LEU A 82 3.39 8.00 -1.89
N GLY A 83 2.43 7.08 -2.00
CA GLY A 83 1.32 7.19 -2.96
C GLY A 83 1.70 6.97 -4.43
N MET A 84 2.92 6.55 -4.74
CA MET A 84 3.33 6.22 -6.12
C MET A 84 2.57 5.04 -6.72
N MET A 85 1.99 4.18 -5.88
CA MET A 85 1.09 3.14 -6.34
C MET A 85 -0.25 3.20 -5.63
N SER A 86 -1.29 3.14 -6.42
CA SER A 86 -2.67 3.25 -5.97
C SER A 86 -3.61 2.39 -6.80
N CYS A 87 -4.63 1.84 -6.16
CA CYS A 87 -5.78 1.25 -6.82
C CYS A 87 -6.94 2.23 -6.78
N ARG A 88 -7.37 2.68 -7.95
CA ARG A 88 -8.56 3.52 -8.09
C ARG A 88 -9.76 2.64 -8.41
N ILE A 89 -10.83 2.80 -7.64
CA ILE A 89 -12.07 2.05 -7.77
C ILE A 89 -13.22 3.05 -7.92
N ASP A 90 -13.93 2.97 -9.03
CA ASP A 90 -15.07 3.84 -9.35
C ASP A 90 -16.38 3.10 -9.11
N PHE A 91 -17.30 3.76 -8.41
CA PHE A 91 -18.62 3.26 -8.07
C PHE A 91 -19.70 4.07 -8.76
N ASN A 92 -20.79 3.40 -9.15
CA ASN A 92 -22.01 4.06 -9.62
C ASN A 92 -22.84 4.62 -8.44
N LYS A 93 -24.00 5.20 -8.76
CA LYS A 93 -24.95 5.74 -7.76
C LYS A 93 -25.59 4.68 -6.86
N GLN A 94 -25.54 3.40 -7.24
CA GLN A 94 -26.00 2.27 -6.45
C GLN A 94 -24.89 1.65 -5.61
N ASP A 95 -23.73 2.31 -5.48
CA ASP A 95 -22.56 1.82 -4.73
C ASP A 95 -22.04 0.45 -5.24
N ILE A 96 -22.06 0.27 -6.55
CA ILE A 96 -21.51 -0.92 -7.24
C ILE A 96 -20.28 -0.50 -8.04
N VAL A 97 -19.22 -1.33 -7.97
CA VAL A 97 -17.99 -1.14 -8.76
C VAL A 97 -18.33 -1.14 -10.25
N VAL A 98 -17.91 -0.09 -10.95
CA VAL A 98 -18.00 0.04 -12.40
C VAL A 98 -16.66 -0.31 -13.03
N PHE A 99 -15.57 0.09 -12.38
CA PHE A 99 -14.21 -0.10 -12.88
C PHE A 99 -13.19 0.01 -11.74
N SER A 100 -12.11 -0.77 -11.83
CA SER A 100 -10.93 -0.67 -10.97
C SER A 100 -9.66 -0.63 -11.83
N ILE A 101 -8.64 0.11 -11.39
CA ILE A 101 -7.33 0.16 -12.04
C ILE A 101 -6.23 0.39 -11.02
N ALA A 102 -5.16 -0.40 -11.12
CA ALA A 102 -3.91 -0.15 -10.42
C ALA A 102 -3.04 0.82 -11.23
N GLN A 103 -2.52 1.85 -10.58
CA GLN A 103 -1.67 2.91 -11.12
C GLN A 103 -0.40 3.02 -10.31
#